data_AF-A0A528HZM4-F1
#
_entry.id   AF-A0A528HZM4-F1
#
_cell.length_a   1.000
_cell.length_b   1.000
_cell.length_c   1.000
_cell.angle_alpha   90.00
_cell.angle_beta   90.00
_cell.angle_gamma   90.00
#
_symmetry.space_group_name_H-M   'P 1'
#
loop_
_entity.id
_entity.type
_entity.pdbx_description
1 polymer ?
#
loop_
_entity_poly.entity_id
_entity_poly.type
_entity_poly.pdbx_seq_one_letter_code
_entity_poly.pdbx_strand_id
1 'polypeptide(L)' 'LHFDRVLGAKTSGIARDKPDEVLSLLAISFVALDKPAGIVELIFSGGGAIMLDVECIEARLADIGGAWEATSRPFHRA' A
#
# COMPACT_ATOMS: atom_id res chain seq x y z
N LEU A 1 4.72 -1.36 4.72
CA LEU A 1 4.32 -2.43 3.77
C LEU A 1 5.48 -2.66 2.83
N HIS A 2 5.94 -3.90 2.72
CA HIS A 2 7.07 -4.32 1.88
C HIS A 2 6.60 -5.40 0.92
N PHE A 3 7.03 -5.34 -0.33
CA PHE A 3 6.83 -6.38 -1.34
C PHE A 3 8.18 -6.90 -1.80
N ASP A 4 8.33 -8.21 -1.80
CA ASP A 4 9.48 -8.93 -2.35
C ASP A 4 9.14 -9.45 -3.75
N ARG A 5 10.16 -9.91 -4.46
CA ARG A 5 10.00 -10.58 -5.77
C ARG A 5 9.32 -9.72 -6.86
N VAL A 6 9.54 -8.41 -6.76
CA VAL A 6 9.05 -7.41 -7.73
C VAL A 6 10.01 -7.34 -8.92
N LEU A 7 9.48 -7.57 -10.12
CA LEU A 7 10.19 -7.46 -11.40
C LEU A 7 10.15 -6.04 -11.96
N GLY A 8 9.10 -5.28 -11.66
CA GLY A 8 8.95 -3.91 -12.11
C GLY A 8 7.86 -3.15 -11.35
N ALA A 9 7.97 -1.83 -11.36
CA ALA A 9 6.98 -0.93 -10.77
C ALA A 9 6.59 0.16 -11.76
N LYS A 10 5.31 0.48 -11.83
CA LYS A 10 4.77 1.63 -12.57
C LYS A 10 3.89 2.45 -11.65
N THR A 11 3.90 3.76 -11.82
CA THR A 11 3.06 4.67 -11.04
C THR A 11 2.18 5.49 -11.97
N SER A 12 0.99 5.85 -11.49
CA SER A 12 0.06 6.75 -12.17
C SER A 12 -0.58 7.67 -11.14
N GLY A 13 -0.85 8.93 -11.50
CA GLY A 13 -1.51 9.87 -10.61
C GLY A 13 -0.74 10.23 -9.32
N ILE A 14 0.58 9.98 -9.26
CA ILE A 14 1.44 10.33 -8.13
C ILE A 14 2.41 11.44 -8.57
N ALA A 15 2.34 12.60 -7.90
CA ALA A 15 3.20 13.74 -8.19
C ALA A 15 4.64 13.47 -7.72
N ARG A 16 5.58 13.36 -8.67
CA ARG A 16 6.99 13.05 -8.37
C ARG A 16 7.80 14.25 -7.90
N ASP A 17 7.25 15.45 -8.03
CA ASP A 17 7.81 16.73 -7.59
C ASP A 17 7.38 17.12 -6.17
N LYS A 18 6.51 16.31 -5.52
CA LYS A 18 6.02 16.53 -4.16
C LYS A 18 6.38 15.36 -3.24
N PRO A 19 7.63 15.28 -2.77
CA PRO A 19 8.12 14.13 -1.98
C PRO A 19 7.42 13.98 -0.62
N ASP A 20 6.87 15.06 -0.07
CA ASP A 20 6.19 15.07 1.23
C ASP A 20 4.67 14.83 1.12
N GLU A 21 4.16 14.57 -0.09
CA GLU A 21 2.73 14.28 -0.29
C GLU A 21 2.36 12.95 0.39
N VAL A 22 1.36 13.01 1.27
CA VAL A 22 0.86 11.82 1.97
C VAL A 22 -0.17 11.11 1.10
N LEU A 23 0.16 9.89 0.68
CA LEU A 23 -0.77 9.02 -0.06
C LEU A 23 -1.58 8.15 0.92
N SER A 24 -2.91 8.19 0.82
CA SER A 24 -3.79 7.30 1.60
C SER A 24 -4.10 6.04 0.81
N LEU A 25 -3.57 4.89 1.24
CA LEU A 25 -3.81 3.59 0.60
C LEU A 25 -5.25 3.12 0.88
N LEU A 26 -6.04 2.93 -0.17
CA LEU A 26 -7.43 2.51 -0.10
C LEU A 26 -7.61 1.01 -0.34
N ALA A 27 -6.85 0.44 -1.28
CA ALA A 27 -6.99 -0.97 -1.65
C ALA A 27 -5.68 -1.57 -2.15
N ILE A 28 -5.56 -2.88 -1.95
CA ILE A 28 -4.53 -3.72 -2.56
C ILE A 28 -5.28 -4.78 -3.37
N SER A 29 -5.10 -4.80 -4.68
CA SER A 29 -5.69 -5.80 -5.58
C SER A 29 -4.60 -6.70 -6.16
N PHE A 30 -4.98 -7.91 -6.58
CA PHE A 30 -4.10 -8.81 -7.31
C PHE A 30 -4.80 -9.35 -8.54
N VAL A 31 -4.14 -9.23 -9.69
CA VAL A 31 -4.56 -9.80 -10.97
C VAL A 31 -3.57 -10.90 -11.34
N ALA A 32 -4.02 -12.14 -11.29
CA ALA A 32 -3.20 -13.28 -11.68
C ALA A 32 -2.90 -13.24 -13.19
N LEU A 33 -1.64 -13.48 -13.55
CA LEU A 33 -1.19 -13.73 -14.92
C LEU A 33 -0.79 -15.21 -15.03
N ASP A 34 0.47 -15.51 -15.36
CA ASP A 34 1.02 -16.86 -15.34
C ASP A 34 1.33 -17.30 -13.91
N LYS A 35 0.36 -17.94 -13.25
CA LYS A 35 0.45 -18.34 -11.84
C LYS A 35 1.78 -19.05 -11.52
N PRO A 36 2.50 -18.65 -10.45
CA PRO A 36 2.05 -17.75 -9.37
C PRO A 36 2.24 -16.26 -9.64
N ALA A 37 2.74 -15.88 -10.82
CA ALA A 37 3.00 -14.48 -11.16
C ALA A 37 1.71 -13.68 -11.38
N GLY A 38 1.84 -12.37 -11.24
CA GLY A 38 0.74 -11.46 -11.52
C GLY A 38 1.08 -10.02 -11.20
N ILE A 39 0.04 -9.20 -11.19
CA ILE A 39 0.12 -7.79 -10.92
C ILE A 39 -0.52 -7.49 -9.57
N VAL A 40 0.22 -6.81 -8.68
CA VAL A 40 -0.34 -6.20 -7.46
C VAL A 40 -0.59 -4.73 -7.74
N GLU A 41 -1.81 -4.25 -7.52
CA GLU A 41 -2.12 -2.81 -7.59
C GLU A 41 -2.37 -2.25 -6.19
N LEU A 42 -1.64 -1.18 -5.86
CA LEU A 42 -1.86 -0.33 -4.70
C LEU A 42 -2.63 0.90 -5.15
N ILE A 43 -3.87 1.05 -4.67
CA ILE A 43 -4.79 2.12 -5.08
C ILE A 43 -4.87 3.13 -3.96
N PHE A 44 -4.61 4.40 -4.26
CA PHE A 44 -4.61 5.49 -3.31
C PHE A 44 -5.80 6.44 -3.53
N SER A 45 -6.19 7.13 -2.46
CA SER A 45 -7.15 8.23 -2.56
C SER A 45 -6.63 9.30 -3.51
N GLY A 46 -7.52 9.99 -4.22
CA GLY A 46 -7.12 11.02 -5.18
C GLY A 46 -6.66 10.49 -6.54
N GLY A 47 -6.84 9.18 -6.80
CA GLY A 47 -6.60 8.58 -8.11
C GLY A 47 -5.16 8.15 -8.37
N GLY A 48 -4.29 8.21 -7.35
CA GLY A 48 -2.94 7.66 -7.42
C GLY A 48 -2.94 6.13 -7.41
N ALA A 49 -2.04 5.51 -8.16
CA ALA A 49 -1.87 4.07 -8.19
C ALA A 49 -0.40 3.66 -8.36
N ILE A 50 -0.01 2.54 -7.74
CA ILE A 50 1.24 1.85 -7.99
C ILE A 50 0.92 0.42 -8.43
N MET A 51 1.46 0.03 -9.58
CA MET A 51 1.34 -1.32 -10.14
C MET A 51 2.68 -2.02 -10.02
N LEU A 52 2.69 -3.19 -9.37
CA LEU A 52 3.87 -4.03 -9.17
C LEU A 52 3.71 -5.30 -10.00
N ASP A 53 4.67 -5.55 -10.89
CA ASP A 53 4.82 -6.83 -11.57
C ASP A 53 5.62 -7.77 -10.67
N VAL A 54 5.04 -8.90 -10.27
CA VAL A 54 5.63 -9.82 -9.29
C VAL A 54 5.68 -11.24 -9.81
N GLU A 55 6.79 -11.94 -9.58
CA GLU A 55 6.92 -13.35 -9.95
C GLU A 55 6.05 -14.27 -9.05
N CYS A 56 5.79 -13.83 -7.81
CA CYS A 56 4.84 -14.40 -6.87
C CYS A 56 4.43 -13.36 -5.83
N ILE A 57 3.33 -13.60 -5.11
CA ILE A 57 2.94 -12.73 -3.99
C ILE A 57 3.82 -13.03 -2.78
N GLU A 58 4.76 -12.13 -2.49
CA GLU A 58 5.52 -12.11 -1.24
C GLU A 58 5.48 -10.70 -0.65
N ALA A 59 4.82 -10.53 0.50
CA ALA A 59 4.62 -9.23 1.11
C ALA A 59 4.65 -9.30 2.65
N ARG A 60 5.13 -8.24 3.28
CA ARG A 60 5.15 -8.07 4.73
C ARG A 60 4.61 -6.70 5.12
N LEU A 61 3.63 -6.68 6.02
CA LEU A 61 3.24 -5.48 6.73
C LEU A 61 3.83 -5.52 8.14
N ALA A 62 4.68 -4.55 8.43
CA ALA A 62 5.21 -4.32 9.77
C ALA A 62 4.82 -2.90 10.20
N ASP A 63 4.42 -2.77 11.45
CA ASP A 63 4.43 -1.47 12.12
C ASP A 63 5.88 -1.12 12.45
N ILE A 64 6.28 0.10 12.11
CA ILE A 64 7.65 0.60 12.30
C ILE A 64 7.67 1.59 13.49
N GLY A 65 6.50 2.00 13.99
CA GLY A 65 6.36 2.85 15.16
C GLY A 65 6.42 2.06 16.47
N GLY A 66 6.81 2.75 17.55
CA GLY A 66 6.54 2.25 18.90
C GLY A 66 5.05 2.25 19.18
N ALA A 67 4.61 1.41 20.12
CA ALA A 67 3.24 1.49 20.63
C ALA A 67 2.97 2.89 21.18
N TRP A 68 1.86 3.50 20.76
CA TRP A 68 1.42 4.81 21.24
C TRP A 68 0.09 4.66 21.97
N GLU A 69 -0.06 5.36 23.09
CA GLU A 69 -1.33 5.43 23.79
C GLU A 69 -2.33 6.26 22.99
N ALA A 70 -3.58 5.80 22.92
CA ALA A 70 -4.66 6.60 22.36
C ALA A 70 -4.75 7.95 23.10
N THR A 71 -4.81 9.05 22.36
CA THR A 71 -4.86 10.41 22.92
C THR A 71 -6.14 10.71 23.71
N SER A 72 -7.16 9.86 23.60
CA SER A 72 -8.41 9.99 24.35
C SER A 72 -9.14 8.65 24.48
N ARG A 73 -9.89 8.50 25.57
CA ARG A 73 -10.84 7.40 25.80
C ARG A 73 -12.26 7.96 25.69
N PRO A 74 -13.12 7.44 24.79
CA PRO A 74 -14.49 7.94 24.66
C PRO A 74 -15.29 7.69 25.94
N PHE A 75 -15.98 8.72 26.43
CA PHE A 75 -16.92 8.60 27.54
C PHE A 75 -18.31 8.28 26.99
N HIS A 76 -18.71 7.02 27.10
CA HIS A 76 -20.08 6.61 26.80
C HIS A 76 -20.93 6.83 28.04
N ARG A 77 -22.00 7.63 27.93
CA ARG A 77 -22.99 7.81 28.99
C ARG A 77 -23.87 6.55 29.03
N ALA A 78 -24.03 5.95 30.20
CA ALA A 78 -24.93 4.82 30.41
C ALA A 78 -26.40 5.24 30.23
#